data_AF-A0A0S8KBW1-F1
#
_entry.id   AF-A0A0S8KBW1-F1
#
_cell.length_a   1.000
_cell.length_b   1.000
_cell.length_c   1.000
_cell.angle_alpha   90.00
_cell.angle_beta   90.00
_cell.angle_gamma   90.00
#
_symmetry.space_group_name_H-M   'P 1'
#
loop_
_entity.id
_entity.type
_entity.pdbx_description
1 polymer ?
#
loop_
_entity_poly.entity_id
_entity_poly.type
_entity_poly.pdbx_seq_one_letter_code
_entity_poly.pdbx_strand_id
1 'polypeptide(L)'
;MIDGDAGLVVVDISDPAAPVWAGYYDTPGWANGVAIAGDYAYVACDDAGLVVVEVFQRAFSLEKNTGRSLVVSASGEEIPRARLAATQLDSIGWELSADGGTSWEGLTPGGGWCAFATPGSSLVWRSEHVYAGQGVNPACSDLEIEWLYNFAVIDSIVDVPDDQGGWARVHFTRSGRDFADEPTYPISGYYIFRRIEDLFQKARMIGEAKIVEKGKRETSGARQKTPVIPASARGSGSFYLNDGHSLISEGKSDGLPPGTWEVVDSLLALGEDQYSCLVPTVADSCSTLTYSVYCIQAQTDTPSVSYFSPPDSGYSKDNVNPAKTQVSVMAAGSAKGSVGTIWLTWDQVSTGVDGSSEPGPISYRVYCDEDPNFTPGPGNLLTTTADLSYAHTDARIGDPAANLYYVVTVLDGVGNESAVSNVVGEFDKSLASME
;
A
#
# COMPACT_ATOMS: atom_id res chain seq x y z
N MET A 1 32.69 26.36 25.34
CA MET A 1 34.05 26.93 25.46
C MET A 1 34.99 25.76 25.76
N ILE A 2 36.21 25.78 25.24
CA ILE A 2 37.25 24.80 25.57
C ILE A 2 38.18 25.44 26.60
N ASP A 3 38.43 24.73 27.69
CA ASP A 3 39.40 25.12 28.71
C ASP A 3 40.47 24.02 28.74
N GLY A 4 41.73 24.40 28.51
CA GLY A 4 42.83 23.47 28.22
C GLY A 4 43.05 22.41 29.31
N ASP A 5 42.64 22.71 30.55
CA ASP A 5 42.72 21.79 31.69
C ASP A 5 41.36 21.18 32.11
N ALA A 6 40.23 21.63 31.54
CA ALA A 6 38.88 21.27 32.03
C ALA A 6 37.91 20.71 30.96
N GLY A 7 38.38 20.45 29.74
CA GLY A 7 37.59 19.79 28.69
C GLY A 7 36.56 20.71 28.03
N LEU A 8 35.32 20.22 27.87
CA LEU A 8 34.22 20.96 27.24
C LEU A 8 33.36 21.65 28.29
N VAL A 9 33.28 22.99 28.23
CA VAL A 9 32.43 23.80 29.11
C VAL A 9 31.20 24.31 28.38
N VAL A 10 30.03 24.11 28.98
CA VAL A 10 28.74 24.60 28.49
C VAL A 10 28.32 25.82 29.33
N VAL A 11 28.00 26.91 28.64
CA VAL A 11 27.55 28.16 29.24
C VAL A 11 26.19 28.50 28.65
N ASP A 12 25.23 28.80 29.51
CA ASP A 12 23.94 29.32 29.12
C ASP A 12 24.05 30.84 28.94
N ILE A 13 23.70 31.29 27.73
CA ILE A 13 23.77 32.68 27.28
C ILE A 13 22.37 33.24 26.98
N SER A 14 21.31 32.65 27.55
CA SER A 14 19.94 33.11 27.37
C SER A 14 19.73 34.57 27.81
N ASP A 15 20.49 35.02 28.81
CA ASP A 15 20.73 36.44 29.08
C ASP A 15 22.16 36.82 28.68
N PRO A 16 22.35 37.52 27.55
CA PRO A 16 23.68 37.94 27.09
C PRO A 16 24.39 38.89 28.06
N ALA A 17 23.65 39.60 28.93
CA ALA A 17 24.22 40.49 29.94
C ALA A 17 24.68 39.75 31.21
N ALA A 18 24.22 38.51 31.40
CA ALA A 18 24.57 37.68 32.55
C ALA A 18 24.70 36.18 32.17
N PRO A 19 25.77 35.78 31.45
CA PRO A 19 26.03 34.38 31.15
C PRO A 19 26.18 33.55 32.42
N VAL A 20 25.57 32.37 32.46
CA VAL A 20 25.66 31.44 33.60
C VAL A 20 26.25 30.11 33.18
N TRP A 21 27.10 29.55 34.05
CA TRP A 21 27.69 28.24 33.81
C TRP A 21 26.61 27.15 33.82
N ALA A 22 26.51 26.37 32.74
CA ALA A 22 25.46 25.36 32.56
C ALA A 22 25.96 23.93 32.81
N GLY A 23 27.26 23.68 32.66
CA GLY A 23 27.87 22.39 32.94
C GLY A 23 29.27 22.26 32.35
N TYR A 24 29.90 21.11 32.61
CA TYR A 24 31.17 20.73 31.99
C TYR A 24 31.19 19.22 31.70
N TYR A 25 32.02 18.84 30.74
CA TYR A 25 32.36 17.47 30.41
C TYR A 25 33.87 17.34 30.35
N ASP A 26 34.41 16.48 31.21
CA ASP A 26 35.84 16.20 31.25
C ASP A 26 36.22 15.28 30.07
N THR A 27 37.02 15.80 29.15
CA THR A 27 37.44 15.04 27.97
C THR A 27 38.62 14.13 28.31
N PRO A 28 38.73 12.93 27.72
CA PRO A 28 39.84 11.99 28.00
C PRO A 28 41.26 12.48 27.61
N GLY A 29 41.38 13.72 27.13
CA GLY A 29 42.60 14.43 26.75
C GLY A 29 42.31 15.91 26.57
N TRP A 30 43.32 16.73 26.27
CA TRP A 30 43.15 18.18 26.11
C TRP A 30 42.29 18.53 24.90
N ALA A 31 41.22 19.29 25.13
CA ALA A 31 40.31 19.72 24.10
C ALA A 31 40.87 20.94 23.33
N ASN A 32 41.17 20.74 22.04
CA ASN A 32 41.78 21.76 21.16
C ASN A 32 40.79 22.50 20.28
N GLY A 33 39.63 21.90 20.03
CA GLY A 33 38.63 22.46 19.13
C GLY A 33 37.27 21.82 19.35
N VAL A 34 36.20 22.60 19.15
CA VAL A 34 34.82 22.12 19.19
C VAL A 34 34.07 22.63 17.97
N ALA A 35 33.31 21.74 17.32
CA ALA A 35 32.34 22.09 16.29
C ALA A 35 30.98 21.50 16.65
N ILE A 36 29.89 22.21 16.33
CA ILE A 36 28.53 21.73 16.55
C ILE A 36 27.90 21.39 15.20
N ALA A 37 27.28 20.21 15.11
CA ALA A 37 26.40 19.86 14.00
C ALA A 37 25.22 19.04 14.51
N GLY A 38 24.01 19.60 14.34
CA GLY A 38 22.79 19.05 14.95
C GLY A 38 22.91 19.00 16.47
N ASP A 39 22.56 17.86 17.04
CA ASP A 39 22.59 17.60 18.49
C ASP A 39 23.94 17.08 18.99
N TYR A 40 25.02 17.24 18.21
CA TYR A 40 26.34 16.73 18.56
C TYR A 40 27.41 17.82 18.56
N ALA A 41 28.28 17.77 19.57
CA ALA A 41 29.55 18.46 19.64
C ALA A 41 30.69 17.50 19.27
N TYR A 42 31.49 17.91 18.30
CA TYR A 42 32.68 17.23 17.82
C TYR A 42 33.88 17.92 18.46
N VAL A 43 34.53 17.24 19.40
CA VAL A 43 35.65 17.77 20.19
C VAL A 43 36.94 17.09 19.77
N ALA A 44 37.91 17.86 19.28
CA ALA A 44 39.25 17.35 18.99
C ALA A 44 40.05 17.31 20.30
N CYS A 45 40.45 16.11 20.74
CA CYS A 45 41.11 15.86 22.01
C CYS A 45 42.47 15.17 21.78
N ASP A 46 43.60 15.86 21.99
CA ASP A 46 44.98 15.42 21.68
C ASP A 46 45.17 13.91 21.40
N ASP A 47 45.52 13.13 22.44
CA ASP A 47 45.83 11.71 22.33
C ASP A 47 44.55 10.83 22.23
N ALA A 48 43.39 11.42 22.51
CA ALA A 48 42.08 10.75 22.49
C ALA A 48 41.40 10.83 21.11
N GLY A 49 41.96 11.58 20.16
CA GLY A 49 41.40 11.77 18.82
C GLY A 49 40.14 12.63 18.80
N LEU A 50 39.09 12.15 18.13
CA LEU A 50 37.82 12.86 18.04
C LEU A 50 36.83 12.29 19.06
N VAL A 51 36.37 13.13 19.98
CA VAL A 51 35.30 12.81 20.93
C VAL A 51 33.99 13.42 20.44
N VAL A 52 32.97 12.60 20.30
CA VAL A 52 31.62 13.05 19.93
C VAL A 52 30.77 13.05 21.19
N VAL A 53 30.26 14.22 21.57
CA VAL A 53 29.41 14.43 22.73
C VAL A 53 28.03 14.86 22.27
N GLU A 54 26.99 14.20 22.73
CA GLU A 54 25.62 14.62 22.48
C GLU A 54 25.29 15.85 23.35
N VAL A 55 24.72 16.89 22.74
CA VAL A 55 24.41 18.19 23.36
C VAL A 55 22.90 18.39 23.35
N PHE A 56 22.24 18.03 24.45
CA PHE A 56 20.83 18.34 24.65
C PHE A 56 20.67 19.83 24.98
N GLN A 57 19.94 20.58 24.14
CA GLN A 57 19.39 21.85 24.58
C GLN A 57 18.37 21.57 25.70
N ARG A 58 18.49 22.31 26.82
CA ARG A 58 17.77 22.06 28.08
C ARG A 58 16.30 21.67 27.88
N ALA A 59 16.04 20.38 28.07
CA ALA A 59 14.71 19.83 28.31
C ALA A 59 14.30 19.99 29.79
N PHE A 60 15.25 20.10 30.73
CA PHE A 60 14.97 19.99 32.15
C PHE A 60 15.30 21.30 32.92
N SER A 61 14.33 21.85 33.64
CA SER A 61 14.50 22.96 34.57
C SER A 61 14.64 22.42 35.99
N LEU A 62 15.84 22.52 36.55
CA LEU A 62 16.13 22.14 37.94
C LEU A 62 15.37 23.01 38.96
N GLU A 63 15.23 24.31 38.68
CA GLU A 63 14.55 25.25 39.60
C GLU A 63 13.04 25.00 39.71
N LYS A 64 12.42 24.56 38.61
CA LYS A 64 10.98 24.28 38.53
C LYS A 64 10.66 22.80 38.62
N ASN A 65 11.69 21.95 38.63
CA ASN A 65 11.60 20.50 38.53
C ASN A 65 10.69 20.03 37.37
N THR A 66 10.86 20.67 36.20
CA THR A 66 10.07 20.37 34.99
C THR A 66 10.93 19.82 33.87
N GLY A 67 10.57 18.66 33.30
CA GLY A 67 11.09 18.17 32.03
C GLY A 67 10.22 18.59 30.86
N ARG A 68 10.79 18.82 29.68
CA ARG A 68 10.12 19.27 28.45
C ARG A 68 10.85 18.77 27.23
N SER A 69 10.14 18.37 26.19
CA SER A 69 10.79 18.08 24.91
C SER A 69 10.93 19.29 24.00
N LEU A 70 11.79 19.15 23.00
CA LEU A 70 11.62 19.85 21.72
C LEU A 70 10.45 19.25 20.94
N VAL A 71 10.06 19.90 19.85
CA VAL A 71 8.98 19.43 18.96
C VAL A 71 9.29 18.00 18.49
N VAL A 72 8.43 17.05 18.86
CA VAL A 72 8.56 15.60 18.63
C VAL A 72 8.10 15.22 17.22
N SER A 73 7.18 15.99 16.63
CA SER A 73 6.74 15.84 15.24
C SER A 73 6.45 17.23 14.66
N ALA A 74 6.95 17.52 13.47
CA ALA A 74 6.71 18.77 12.73
C ALA A 74 6.21 18.48 11.30
N SER A 75 5.52 17.35 11.12
CA SER A 75 5.12 16.82 9.81
C SER A 75 4.10 17.70 9.05
N GLY A 76 3.53 18.71 9.70
CA GLY A 76 2.42 19.52 9.16
C GLY A 76 1.06 18.83 9.24
N GLU A 77 1.06 17.51 9.47
CA GLU A 77 -0.14 16.69 9.63
C GLU A 77 -0.67 16.78 11.07
N GLU A 78 -1.99 16.85 11.20
CA GLU A 78 -2.66 17.01 12.49
C GLU A 78 -2.65 15.70 13.30
N ILE A 79 -2.34 15.83 14.59
CA ILE A 79 -2.22 14.78 15.59
C ILE A 79 -3.41 14.89 16.55
N PRO A 80 -4.50 14.14 16.32
CA PRO A 80 -5.66 14.13 17.21
C PRO A 80 -5.42 13.38 18.53
N ARG A 81 -4.48 12.42 18.56
CA ARG A 81 -4.23 11.59 19.76
C ARG A 81 -2.77 11.26 19.95
N ALA A 82 -2.38 11.17 21.22
CA ALA A 82 -1.08 10.65 21.63
C ALA A 82 -1.20 9.89 22.96
N ARG A 83 -0.23 9.03 23.23
CA ARG A 83 -0.05 8.36 24.51
C ARG A 83 1.39 8.43 24.94
N LEU A 84 1.59 8.23 26.23
CA LEU A 84 2.90 8.20 26.87
C LEU A 84 3.00 6.96 27.75
N ALA A 85 4.05 6.19 27.54
CA ALA A 85 4.46 5.08 28.39
C ALA A 85 5.80 5.44 29.05
N ALA A 86 5.96 5.05 30.31
CA ALA A 86 7.20 5.23 31.05
C ALA A 86 7.28 4.20 32.19
N THR A 87 8.49 3.77 32.52
CA THR A 87 8.76 2.94 33.70
C THR A 87 9.01 3.86 34.90
N GLN A 88 8.21 3.69 35.96
CA GLN A 88 8.27 4.38 37.28
C GLN A 88 7.51 5.72 37.38
N LEU A 89 6.51 5.77 38.30
CA LEU A 89 5.37 6.69 38.21
C LEU A 89 4.90 7.29 39.54
N ASP A 90 5.75 7.30 40.57
CA ASP A 90 5.39 7.98 41.81
C ASP A 90 5.78 9.46 41.69
N SER A 91 4.83 10.36 41.94
CA SER A 91 5.07 11.81 42.12
C SER A 91 5.38 12.63 40.85
N ILE A 92 5.10 12.14 39.64
CA ILE A 92 5.31 12.93 38.39
C ILE A 92 3.98 13.14 37.67
N GLY A 93 3.62 14.41 37.44
CA GLY A 93 2.54 14.81 36.54
C GLY A 93 3.05 14.92 35.11
N TRP A 94 2.26 14.47 34.15
CA TRP A 94 2.60 14.46 32.72
C TRP A 94 1.54 15.19 31.92
N GLU A 95 1.99 15.98 30.95
CA GLU A 95 1.12 16.68 30.04
C GLU A 95 1.67 16.61 28.61
N LEU A 96 0.76 16.47 27.64
CA LEU A 96 1.06 16.54 26.22
C LEU A 96 0.37 17.74 25.58
N SER A 97 0.91 18.17 24.45
CA SER A 97 0.36 19.22 23.61
C SER A 97 0.61 18.89 22.15
N ALA A 98 -0.39 19.00 21.29
CA ALA A 98 -0.23 18.89 19.83
C ALA A 98 -0.03 20.25 19.12
N ASP A 99 -0.15 21.38 19.83
CA ASP A 99 -0.08 22.74 19.29
C ASP A 99 1.20 23.50 19.69
N GLY A 100 2.29 22.77 19.96
CA GLY A 100 3.59 23.35 20.33
C GLY A 100 3.66 23.93 21.74
N GLY A 101 2.69 23.61 22.60
CA GLY A 101 2.67 23.96 24.03
C GLY A 101 1.74 25.11 24.37
N THR A 102 0.80 25.45 23.47
CA THR A 102 -0.22 26.46 23.71
C THR A 102 -1.34 25.91 24.60
N SER A 103 -1.71 24.64 24.39
CA SER A 103 -2.75 23.93 25.16
C SER A 103 -2.20 22.59 25.64
N TRP A 104 -2.47 22.25 26.91
CA TRP A 104 -1.89 21.08 27.57
C TRP A 104 -2.98 20.14 28.07
N GLU A 105 -2.83 18.85 27.76
CA GLU A 105 -3.71 17.78 28.23
C GLU A 105 -2.97 16.92 29.25
N GLY A 106 -3.58 16.77 30.43
CA GLY A 106 -3.05 15.94 31.50
C GLY A 106 -3.18 14.45 31.17
N LEU A 107 -2.12 13.70 31.44
CA LEU A 107 -2.08 12.26 31.24
C LEU A 107 -2.13 11.50 32.55
N THR A 108 -2.82 10.34 32.52
CA THR A 108 -2.62 9.32 33.55
C THR A 108 -1.49 8.40 33.10
N PRO A 109 -0.43 8.21 33.90
CA PRO A 109 0.67 7.38 33.46
C PRO A 109 0.27 5.89 33.39
N GLY A 110 0.68 5.20 32.32
CA GLY A 110 0.28 3.81 32.05
C GLY A 110 -0.16 3.49 30.62
N GLY A 111 0.08 4.39 29.65
CA GLY A 111 -0.08 4.08 28.21
C GLY A 111 -1.47 4.29 27.60
N GLY A 112 -2.39 4.99 28.27
CA GLY A 112 -3.69 5.33 27.69
C GLY A 112 -3.60 6.39 26.59
N TRP A 113 -4.42 6.26 25.54
CA TRP A 113 -4.56 7.27 24.49
C TRP A 113 -5.31 8.51 25.02
N CYS A 114 -4.71 9.68 24.82
CA CYS A 114 -5.29 10.98 25.13
C CYS A 114 -5.72 11.69 23.85
N ALA A 115 -6.96 12.17 23.81
CA ALA A 115 -7.45 13.06 22.75
C ALA A 115 -7.09 14.51 23.06
N PHE A 116 -6.64 15.25 22.05
CA PHE A 116 -6.36 16.68 22.18
C PHE A 116 -7.64 17.49 21.91
N ALA A 117 -7.96 18.43 22.80
CA ALA A 117 -9.04 19.38 22.55
C ALA A 117 -8.71 20.33 21.38
N THR A 118 -7.42 20.65 21.22
CA THR A 118 -6.86 21.41 20.11
C THR A 118 -5.79 20.58 19.39
N PRO A 119 -6.20 19.67 18.48
CA PRO A 119 -5.26 18.95 17.63
C PRO A 119 -4.38 19.91 16.83
N GLY A 120 -3.13 19.51 16.62
CA GLY A 120 -2.15 20.28 15.87
C GLY A 120 -1.05 19.37 15.35
N SER A 121 -0.03 19.95 14.72
CA SER A 121 1.04 19.20 14.06
C SER A 121 2.39 19.31 14.78
N SER A 122 2.39 19.81 16.02
CA SER A 122 3.58 20.09 16.83
C SER A 122 3.44 19.43 18.20
N LEU A 123 3.79 18.15 18.26
CA LEU A 123 3.71 17.36 19.49
C LEU A 123 4.86 17.74 20.44
N VAL A 124 4.54 18.15 21.66
CA VAL A 124 5.51 18.39 22.74
C VAL A 124 4.99 17.81 24.04
N TRP A 125 5.90 17.47 24.95
CA TRP A 125 5.56 17.00 26.28
C TRP A 125 6.18 17.86 27.36
N ARG A 126 5.56 17.83 28.55
CA ARG A 126 6.18 18.31 29.78
C ARG A 126 5.84 17.41 30.96
N SER A 127 6.71 17.44 31.95
CA SER A 127 6.52 16.83 33.25
C SER A 127 6.73 17.85 34.35
N GLU A 128 6.03 17.65 35.47
CA GLU A 128 6.22 18.41 36.69
C GLU A 128 6.23 17.44 37.88
N HIS A 129 7.16 17.62 38.80
CA HIS A 129 7.15 16.86 40.05
C HIS A 129 6.01 17.30 40.97
N VAL A 130 5.12 16.37 41.27
CA VAL A 130 4.01 16.53 42.22
C VAL A 130 4.47 15.99 43.57
N TYR A 131 4.84 16.89 44.48
CA TYR A 131 5.36 16.56 45.81
C TYR A 131 4.53 15.48 46.54
N ALA A 132 5.11 14.30 46.79
CA ALA A 132 4.44 13.19 47.50
C ALA A 132 4.89 12.98 48.96
N GLY A 133 5.66 13.92 49.54
CA GLY A 133 6.18 13.81 50.90
C GLY A 133 7.71 13.65 50.98
N GLN A 134 8.24 13.60 52.20
CA GLN A 134 9.68 13.48 52.46
C GLN A 134 10.21 12.08 52.09
N GLY A 135 11.24 12.03 51.24
CA GLY A 135 12.05 10.81 51.01
C GLY A 135 11.78 10.00 49.74
N VAL A 136 10.90 10.47 48.83
CA VAL A 136 10.69 9.83 47.52
C VAL A 136 11.43 10.64 46.46
N ASN A 137 12.42 10.03 45.80
CA ASN A 137 13.00 10.61 44.59
C ASN A 137 12.12 10.18 43.41
N PRO A 138 11.45 11.12 42.71
CA PRO A 138 10.77 10.78 41.47
C PRO A 138 11.84 10.27 40.49
N ALA A 139 11.64 9.07 39.96
CA ALA A 139 12.45 8.54 38.90
C ALA A 139 11.53 8.03 37.80
N CYS A 140 11.99 8.22 36.56
CA CYS A 140 11.30 7.85 35.34
C CYS A 140 12.40 7.34 34.40
N SER A 141 12.16 6.19 33.78
CA SER A 141 12.96 5.66 32.69
C SER A 141 12.05 5.23 31.55
N ASP A 142 12.63 4.95 30.38
CA ASP A 142 11.92 4.37 29.23
C ASP A 142 10.70 5.18 28.78
N LEU A 143 10.86 6.51 28.75
CA LEU A 143 9.82 7.42 28.28
C LEU A 143 9.60 7.22 26.77
N GLU A 144 8.45 6.68 26.41
CA GLU A 144 8.02 6.46 25.04
C GLU A 144 6.74 7.26 24.78
N ILE A 145 6.69 7.94 23.63
CA ILE A 145 5.53 8.70 23.20
C ILE A 145 5.13 8.19 21.82
N GLU A 146 3.89 7.78 21.71
CA GLU A 146 3.27 7.36 20.48
C GLU A 146 2.15 8.32 20.12
N TRP A 147 1.92 8.52 18.83
CA TRP A 147 0.87 9.41 18.33
C TRP A 147 0.20 8.83 17.09
N LEU A 148 -1.02 9.29 16.85
CA LEU A 148 -1.82 8.91 15.70
C LEU A 148 -2.21 10.16 14.91
N TYR A 149 -2.25 10.03 13.59
CA TYR A 149 -2.67 11.08 12.67
C TYR A 149 -4.17 11.03 12.40
N ASN A 150 -4.71 12.06 11.76
CA ASN A 150 -6.09 12.03 11.27
C ASN A 150 -6.35 10.94 10.22
N PHE A 151 -5.32 10.53 9.47
CA PHE A 151 -5.37 9.43 8.50
C PHE A 151 -4.82 8.12 9.09
N ALA A 152 -5.16 7.01 8.46
CA ALA A 152 -4.52 5.72 8.71
C ALA A 152 -3.09 5.69 8.13
N VAL A 153 -2.16 5.04 8.81
CA VAL A 153 -0.76 4.92 8.38
C VAL A 153 -0.51 3.53 7.83
N ILE A 154 -0.11 3.42 6.55
CA ILE A 154 0.32 2.15 5.97
C ILE A 154 1.63 1.74 6.66
N ASP A 155 1.61 0.61 7.38
CA ASP A 155 2.77 0.09 8.10
C ASP A 155 3.63 -0.79 7.18
N SER A 156 2.97 -1.59 6.34
CA SER A 156 3.64 -2.45 5.36
C SER A 156 2.71 -2.90 4.24
N ILE A 157 3.30 -3.16 3.09
CA ILE A 157 2.65 -3.81 1.95
C ILE A 157 3.50 -5.04 1.63
N VAL A 158 2.99 -6.21 1.98
CA VAL A 158 3.73 -7.47 1.88
C VAL A 158 3.15 -8.35 0.80
N ASP A 159 4.03 -9.07 0.11
CA ASP A 159 3.67 -10.11 -0.83
C ASP A 159 2.83 -11.20 -0.14
N VAL A 160 1.86 -11.75 -0.87
CA VAL A 160 1.06 -12.87 -0.38
C VAL A 160 1.63 -14.12 -1.05
N PRO A 161 2.18 -15.08 -0.30
CA PRO A 161 2.72 -16.29 -0.90
C PRO A 161 1.64 -17.10 -1.62
N ASP A 162 2.01 -17.69 -2.74
CA ASP A 162 1.19 -18.58 -3.57
C ASP A 162 -0.07 -17.90 -4.12
N ASP A 163 0.01 -16.60 -4.38
CA ASP A 163 -1.06 -15.73 -4.86
C ASP A 163 -0.92 -15.30 -6.33
N GLN A 164 0.16 -15.75 -6.98
CA GLN A 164 0.42 -15.55 -8.39
C GLN A 164 0.51 -14.07 -8.76
N GLY A 165 1.21 -13.29 -7.96
CA GLY A 165 1.53 -11.93 -8.28
C GLY A 165 0.30 -11.03 -8.27
N GLY A 166 -0.86 -11.54 -7.87
CA GLY A 166 -2.16 -10.89 -8.05
C GLY A 166 -2.56 -10.02 -6.89
N TRP A 167 -1.99 -10.26 -5.70
CA TRP A 167 -2.37 -9.58 -4.47
C TRP A 167 -1.16 -9.14 -3.65
N ALA A 168 -1.43 -8.16 -2.81
CA ALA A 168 -0.56 -7.79 -1.72
C ALA A 168 -1.42 -7.70 -0.46
N ARG A 169 -0.80 -7.87 0.70
CA ARG A 169 -1.43 -7.62 1.98
C ARG A 169 -0.98 -6.26 2.48
N VAL A 170 -1.93 -5.36 2.67
CA VAL A 170 -1.69 -4.06 3.30
C VAL A 170 -1.96 -4.20 4.79
N HIS A 171 -0.99 -3.80 5.61
CA HIS A 171 -1.15 -3.59 7.03
C HIS A 171 -1.11 -2.10 7.32
N PHE A 172 -2.03 -1.63 8.16
CA PHE A 172 -2.05 -0.22 8.52
C PHE A 172 -2.50 0.01 9.96
N THR A 173 -1.89 1.01 10.57
CA THR A 173 -2.28 1.56 11.86
C THR A 173 -3.48 2.47 11.68
N ARG A 174 -4.44 2.38 12.60
CA ARG A 174 -5.67 3.18 12.58
C ARG A 174 -5.45 4.69 12.54
N SER A 175 -6.49 5.42 12.13
CA SER A 175 -6.59 6.85 12.39
C SER A 175 -6.73 7.13 13.90
N GLY A 176 -6.18 8.25 14.37
CA GLY A 176 -6.38 8.76 15.73
C GLY A 176 -7.82 9.20 16.03
N ARG A 177 -8.71 9.17 15.04
CA ARG A 177 -10.16 9.40 15.20
C ARG A 177 -10.99 8.11 15.20
N ASP A 178 -10.36 6.95 15.05
CA ASP A 178 -10.99 5.63 15.13
C ASP A 178 -10.98 5.11 16.58
N PHE A 179 -11.74 5.81 17.41
CA PHE A 179 -11.96 5.50 18.82
C PHE A 179 -13.43 5.69 19.15
N ALA A 180 -13.96 4.84 20.05
CA ALA A 180 -15.37 4.89 20.45
C ALA A 180 -15.77 6.21 21.13
N ASP A 181 -14.80 6.96 21.68
CA ASP A 181 -15.00 8.24 22.35
C ASP A 181 -14.70 9.46 21.45
N GLU A 182 -14.47 9.28 20.14
CA GLU A 182 -14.22 10.39 19.20
C GLU A 182 -15.46 11.30 19.06
N PRO A 183 -15.39 12.59 19.46
CA PRO A 183 -16.59 13.41 19.58
C PRO A 183 -16.92 14.25 18.33
N THR A 184 -15.98 14.46 17.42
CA THR A 184 -16.15 15.43 16.33
C THR A 184 -16.32 14.74 14.97
N TYR A 185 -15.37 13.90 14.60
CA TYR A 185 -15.34 13.24 13.29
C TYR A 185 -14.96 11.77 13.45
N PRO A 186 -15.86 10.94 14.03
CA PRO A 186 -15.60 9.51 14.19
C PRO A 186 -15.41 8.86 12.82
N ILE A 187 -14.42 7.97 12.72
CA ILE A 187 -14.19 7.18 11.51
C ILE A 187 -15.24 6.08 11.43
N SER A 188 -15.89 5.95 10.27
CA SER A 188 -16.92 4.97 9.98
C SER A 188 -16.40 3.80 9.15
N GLY A 189 -15.34 4.02 8.37
CA GLY A 189 -14.67 3.00 7.59
C GLY A 189 -13.40 3.48 6.91
N TYR A 190 -12.67 2.51 6.36
CA TYR A 190 -11.48 2.71 5.56
C TYR A 190 -11.73 2.25 4.14
N TYR A 191 -11.39 3.06 3.15
CA TYR A 191 -11.40 2.67 1.74
C TYR A 191 -9.97 2.60 1.24
N ILE A 192 -9.60 1.48 0.61
CA ILE A 192 -8.26 1.27 0.09
C ILE A 192 -8.29 1.54 -1.40
N PHE A 193 -7.42 2.44 -1.84
CA PHE A 193 -7.28 2.84 -3.23
C PHE A 193 -6.00 2.30 -3.83
N ARG A 194 -6.04 1.97 -5.12
CA ARG A 194 -4.88 1.59 -5.94
C ARG A 194 -4.72 2.56 -7.11
N ARG A 195 -3.49 2.93 -7.43
CA ARG A 195 -3.17 3.83 -8.57
C ARG A 195 -3.06 3.05 -9.88
N ILE A 196 -3.59 3.60 -10.99
CA ILE A 196 -3.73 2.92 -12.30
C ILE A 196 -3.24 3.71 -13.52
N GLU A 197 -2.44 4.77 -13.33
CA GLU A 197 -2.03 5.71 -14.40
C GLU A 197 -1.44 5.05 -15.66
N ASP A 198 -0.68 3.97 -15.52
CA ASP A 198 -0.02 3.29 -16.65
C ASP A 198 -0.96 2.42 -17.49
N LEU A 199 -2.08 1.96 -16.92
CA LEU A 199 -3.06 1.12 -17.61
C LEU A 199 -3.91 1.93 -18.59
N PHE A 200 -4.23 3.18 -18.23
CA PHE A 200 -5.04 4.07 -19.07
C PHE A 200 -4.29 4.64 -20.27
N GLN A 201 -2.98 4.91 -20.15
CA GLN A 201 -2.17 5.32 -21.31
C GLN A 201 -2.12 4.21 -22.39
N LYS A 202 -2.03 2.93 -21.97
CA LYS A 202 -2.12 1.79 -22.89
C LYS A 202 -3.52 1.62 -23.50
N ALA A 203 -4.59 1.75 -22.70
CA ALA A 203 -5.96 1.65 -23.21
C ALA A 203 -6.31 2.80 -24.19
N ARG A 204 -5.80 4.01 -23.95
CA ARG A 204 -5.98 5.17 -24.83
C ARG A 204 -5.30 5.00 -26.19
N MET A 205 -4.15 4.31 -26.24
CA MET A 205 -3.51 3.97 -27.52
C MET A 205 -4.28 2.90 -28.33
N ILE A 206 -5.13 2.09 -27.69
CA ILE A 206 -5.97 1.08 -28.38
C ILE A 206 -7.31 1.70 -28.85
N GLY A 207 -7.78 2.77 -28.20
CA GLY A 207 -9.06 3.42 -28.48
C GLY A 207 -9.06 4.54 -29.54
N GLU A 208 -7.90 5.07 -29.95
CA GLU A 208 -7.82 6.15 -30.95
C GLU A 208 -7.57 5.62 -32.38
N ALA A 209 -8.59 4.96 -32.96
CA ALA A 209 -8.70 4.80 -34.41
C ALA A 209 -10.16 4.70 -34.88
N LYS A 210 -10.84 5.84 -34.97
CA LYS A 210 -11.84 6.13 -36.01
C LYS A 210 -12.18 7.61 -36.01
N ILE A 211 -11.58 8.35 -36.94
CA ILE A 211 -12.08 9.66 -37.34
C ILE A 211 -13.45 9.42 -37.98
N VAL A 212 -14.52 9.77 -37.28
CA VAL A 212 -15.86 9.88 -37.85
C VAL A 212 -16.06 11.33 -38.27
N GLU A 213 -16.35 11.52 -39.55
CA GLU A 213 -16.52 12.83 -40.18
C GLU A 213 -17.63 13.67 -39.54
N LYS A 214 -17.42 15.00 -39.59
CA LYS A 214 -18.29 16.10 -39.16
C LYS A 214 -19.77 15.90 -39.53
N GLY A 215 -20.65 16.03 -38.54
CA GLY A 215 -22.09 16.18 -38.78
C GLY A 215 -22.90 16.71 -37.60
N LYS A 216 -23.11 18.04 -37.60
CA LYS A 216 -24.21 18.82 -36.95
C LYS A 216 -24.16 19.09 -35.44
N ARG A 217 -24.26 20.40 -35.15
CA ARG A 217 -24.52 21.02 -33.83
C ARG A 217 -25.93 20.69 -33.34
N GLU A 218 -26.06 20.38 -32.06
CA GLU A 218 -27.24 20.74 -31.27
C GLU A 218 -26.81 21.42 -29.97
N THR A 219 -27.41 22.58 -29.70
CA THR A 219 -27.32 23.33 -28.46
C THR A 219 -28.56 23.04 -27.62
N SER A 220 -28.41 22.63 -26.36
CA SER A 220 -29.33 23.02 -25.28
C SER A 220 -28.70 22.73 -23.91
N GLY A 221 -28.86 23.68 -22.97
CA GLY A 221 -28.33 23.56 -21.61
C GLY A 221 -29.28 22.82 -20.67
N ALA A 222 -28.73 22.19 -19.62
CA ALA A 222 -29.47 21.83 -18.42
C ALA A 222 -28.53 21.56 -17.22
N ARG A 223 -28.72 22.37 -16.17
CA ARG A 223 -28.53 22.12 -14.73
C ARG A 223 -27.53 21.06 -14.28
N GLN A 224 -26.46 21.53 -13.63
CA GLN A 224 -25.65 20.79 -12.67
C GLN A 224 -26.56 20.35 -11.50
N LYS A 225 -26.93 19.05 -11.47
CA LYS A 225 -27.55 18.43 -10.30
C LYS A 225 -26.44 17.76 -9.49
N THR A 226 -26.14 18.32 -8.32
CA THR A 226 -25.37 17.65 -7.27
C THR A 226 -26.16 16.43 -6.79
N PRO A 227 -25.60 15.20 -6.82
CA PRO A 227 -26.23 14.07 -6.16
C PRO A 227 -25.89 14.10 -4.67
N VAL A 228 -26.92 14.24 -3.84
CA VAL A 228 -26.90 13.91 -2.41
C VAL A 228 -26.99 12.40 -2.30
N ILE A 229 -26.11 11.77 -1.50
CA ILE A 229 -26.14 10.33 -1.23
C ILE A 229 -26.80 10.11 0.15
N PRO A 230 -27.94 9.41 0.24
CA PRO A 230 -28.52 9.01 1.52
C PRO A 230 -27.96 7.66 1.98
N ALA A 231 -27.87 7.53 3.31
CA ALA A 231 -27.38 6.39 4.05
C ALA A 231 -28.37 5.21 4.13
N SER A 232 -27.80 4.04 4.48
CA SER A 232 -28.39 2.82 5.04
C SER A 232 -28.96 1.76 4.08
N ALA A 233 -28.40 0.54 4.14
CA ALA A 233 -29.07 -0.64 4.72
C ALA A 233 -28.23 -1.93 4.55
N ARG A 234 -28.28 -2.79 5.58
CA ARG A 234 -27.67 -4.12 5.69
C ARG A 234 -28.27 -5.13 4.70
N GLY A 235 -27.46 -6.09 4.24
CA GLY A 235 -27.93 -7.34 3.65
C GLY A 235 -26.95 -7.92 2.63
N SER A 236 -26.56 -9.17 2.84
CA SER A 236 -25.74 -9.99 1.95
C SER A 236 -26.13 -9.86 0.47
N GLY A 237 -25.19 -9.44 -0.37
CA GLY A 237 -25.34 -9.38 -1.82
C GLY A 237 -24.29 -8.46 -2.40
N SER A 238 -23.50 -8.98 -3.34
CA SER A 238 -22.45 -8.27 -4.07
C SER A 238 -22.92 -6.88 -4.50
N PHE A 239 -22.21 -5.83 -4.07
CA PHE A 239 -22.35 -4.51 -4.67
C PHE A 239 -21.60 -4.50 -5.99
N TYR A 240 -22.34 -4.60 -7.09
CA TYR A 240 -21.87 -4.09 -8.36
C TYR A 240 -21.99 -2.56 -8.32
N LEU A 241 -20.88 -1.87 -8.05
CA LEU A 241 -20.74 -0.48 -8.47
C LEU A 241 -20.67 -0.50 -10.00
N ASN A 242 -21.79 -0.21 -10.64
CA ASN A 242 -21.82 0.05 -12.06
C ASN A 242 -21.15 1.41 -12.30
N ASP A 243 -20.23 1.40 -13.26
CA ASP A 243 -19.34 2.48 -13.72
C ASP A 243 -18.08 2.71 -12.86
N GLY A 244 -16.97 2.13 -13.34
CA GLY A 244 -15.60 2.38 -12.88
C GLY A 244 -15.21 3.85 -13.02
N HIS A 245 -15.49 4.63 -11.99
CA HIS A 245 -15.05 6.01 -11.90
C HIS A 245 -13.68 6.07 -11.25
N SER A 246 -12.66 6.12 -12.12
CA SER A 246 -11.32 6.58 -11.75
C SER A 246 -11.41 8.05 -11.31
N LEU A 247 -10.89 8.36 -10.12
CA LEU A 247 -10.80 9.76 -9.65
C LEU A 247 -9.47 10.34 -10.12
N ILE A 248 -9.54 11.49 -10.82
CA ILE A 248 -8.37 12.25 -11.28
C ILE A 248 -8.23 13.46 -10.35
N SER A 249 -7.10 13.60 -9.67
CA SER A 249 -6.74 14.84 -8.95
C SER A 249 -5.55 15.53 -9.63
N GLU A 250 -5.73 16.80 -10.00
CA GLU A 250 -4.64 17.69 -10.40
C GLU A 250 -4.26 18.58 -9.20
N GLY A 251 -3.16 18.25 -8.52
CA GLY A 251 -2.64 19.03 -7.40
C GLY A 251 -3.14 18.60 -6.02
N LYS A 252 -2.33 18.89 -5.00
CA LYS A 252 -2.56 18.54 -3.58
C LYS A 252 -3.74 19.37 -3.03
N SER A 253 -4.97 18.89 -3.19
CA SER A 253 -6.16 19.45 -2.53
C SER A 253 -6.86 18.36 -1.74
N ASP A 254 -6.72 18.35 -0.40
CA ASP A 254 -7.55 17.66 0.61
C ASP A 254 -8.28 16.36 0.18
N GLY A 255 -7.61 15.54 -0.62
CA GLY A 255 -8.20 14.56 -1.51
C GLY A 255 -7.11 13.66 -2.07
N LEU A 256 -7.49 12.65 -2.85
CA LEU A 256 -6.57 11.62 -3.35
C LEU A 256 -5.25 12.23 -3.87
N PRO A 257 -4.09 11.62 -3.55
CA PRO A 257 -2.80 12.07 -4.08
C PRO A 257 -2.84 12.16 -5.62
N PRO A 258 -1.98 12.97 -6.24
CA PRO A 258 -1.98 13.11 -7.70
C PRO A 258 -1.97 11.76 -8.42
N GLY A 259 -2.92 11.63 -9.33
CA GLY A 259 -3.00 10.53 -10.27
C GLY A 259 -4.38 9.94 -10.42
N THR A 260 -4.43 8.79 -11.08
CA THR A 260 -5.65 8.05 -11.36
C THR A 260 -5.78 6.89 -10.38
N TRP A 261 -6.86 6.87 -9.61
CA TRP A 261 -7.08 5.88 -8.54
C TRP A 261 -8.40 5.15 -8.69
N GLU A 262 -8.42 3.89 -8.26
CA GLU A 262 -9.62 3.07 -8.10
C GLU A 262 -9.71 2.54 -6.66
N VAL A 263 -10.93 2.30 -6.16
CA VAL A 263 -11.15 1.62 -4.88
C VAL A 263 -11.03 0.11 -5.10
N VAL A 264 -10.24 -0.55 -4.25
CA VAL A 264 -10.01 -2.00 -4.35
C VAL A 264 -10.54 -2.79 -3.15
N ASP A 265 -10.69 -2.16 -1.98
CA ASP A 265 -11.30 -2.78 -0.81
C ASP A 265 -11.88 -1.74 0.17
N SER A 266 -12.70 -2.19 1.12
CA SER A 266 -13.22 -1.37 2.20
C SER A 266 -13.37 -2.14 3.51
N LEU A 267 -12.99 -1.53 4.62
CA LEU A 267 -13.10 -2.08 5.98
C LEU A 267 -13.96 -1.18 6.86
N LEU A 268 -14.70 -1.78 7.81
CA LEU A 268 -15.37 -1.00 8.85
C LEU A 268 -14.36 -0.55 9.91
N ALA A 269 -14.52 0.66 10.41
CA ALA A 269 -13.76 1.15 11.54
C ALA A 269 -14.38 0.59 12.83
N LEU A 270 -13.65 -0.34 13.45
CA LEU A 270 -14.08 -1.06 14.65
C LEU A 270 -13.32 -0.62 15.91
N GLY A 271 -12.44 0.39 15.80
CA GLY A 271 -11.56 0.84 16.89
C GLY A 271 -10.38 -0.09 17.16
N GLU A 272 -10.00 -0.95 16.22
CA GLU A 272 -8.81 -1.82 16.32
C GLU A 272 -7.52 -1.00 16.20
N ASP A 273 -6.45 -1.42 16.86
CA ASP A 273 -5.14 -0.75 16.74
C ASP A 273 -4.56 -0.85 15.32
N GLN A 274 -4.75 -2.01 14.69
CA GLN A 274 -4.23 -2.32 13.37
C GLN A 274 -5.29 -3.03 12.53
N TYR A 275 -5.21 -2.79 11.22
CA TYR A 275 -6.06 -3.41 10.22
C TYR A 275 -5.20 -4.11 9.17
N SER A 276 -5.80 -5.09 8.49
CA SER A 276 -5.17 -5.79 7.37
C SER A 276 -6.19 -6.19 6.32
N CYS A 277 -5.84 -6.03 5.05
CA CYS A 277 -6.65 -6.45 3.91
C CYS A 277 -5.79 -7.00 2.78
N LEU A 278 -6.40 -7.86 1.95
CA LEU A 278 -5.83 -8.32 0.69
C LEU A 278 -6.26 -7.37 -0.42
N VAL A 279 -5.32 -6.84 -1.18
CA VAL A 279 -5.58 -5.88 -2.26
C VAL A 279 -4.92 -6.36 -3.55
N PRO A 280 -5.56 -6.16 -4.71
CA PRO A 280 -5.01 -6.61 -5.98
C PRO A 280 -3.84 -5.73 -6.42
N THR A 281 -2.86 -6.28 -7.12
CA THR A 281 -1.75 -5.54 -7.75
C THR A 281 -2.07 -5.13 -9.20
N VAL A 282 -1.40 -4.08 -9.71
CA VAL A 282 -1.60 -3.58 -11.08
C VAL A 282 -1.00 -4.51 -12.14
N ALA A 283 -0.02 -5.31 -11.74
CA ALA A 283 0.61 -6.31 -12.55
C ALA A 283 1.30 -7.32 -11.63
N ASP A 284 1.39 -8.52 -12.15
CA ASP A 284 2.24 -9.57 -11.65
C ASP A 284 3.74 -9.22 -11.85
N SER A 285 4.54 -9.38 -10.79
CA SER A 285 6.00 -9.33 -10.88
C SER A 285 6.63 -10.72 -11.02
N CYS A 286 6.56 -11.36 -12.20
CA CYS A 286 7.26 -12.65 -12.42
C CYS A 286 8.80 -12.48 -12.39
N SER A 287 9.35 -11.66 -13.31
CA SER A 287 10.81 -11.50 -13.50
C SER A 287 11.34 -10.09 -13.24
N THR A 288 10.45 -9.10 -13.22
CA THR A 288 10.76 -7.69 -12.97
C THR A 288 9.76 -7.14 -11.95
N LEU A 289 10.26 -6.54 -10.87
CA LEU A 289 9.41 -5.95 -9.83
C LEU A 289 8.55 -4.83 -10.41
N THR A 290 7.24 -5.04 -10.37
CA THR A 290 6.24 -4.03 -10.72
C THR A 290 5.52 -3.60 -9.46
N TYR A 291 5.70 -2.34 -9.09
CA TYR A 291 5.13 -1.79 -7.87
C TYR A 291 3.70 -1.31 -8.11
N SER A 292 2.80 -1.74 -7.24
CA SER A 292 1.47 -1.16 -7.08
C SER A 292 1.52 -0.10 -5.99
N VAL A 293 0.85 1.03 -6.23
CA VAL A 293 0.79 2.13 -5.25
C VAL A 293 -0.60 2.19 -4.66
N TYR A 294 -0.68 2.28 -3.33
CA TYR A 294 -1.90 2.32 -2.56
C TYR A 294 -1.97 3.57 -1.69
N CYS A 295 -3.19 4.00 -1.37
CA CYS A 295 -3.46 4.94 -0.28
C CYS A 295 -4.76 4.56 0.41
N ILE A 296 -4.93 5.01 1.66
CA ILE A 296 -6.09 4.69 2.48
C ILE A 296 -6.86 5.96 2.79
N GLN A 297 -8.16 5.94 2.54
CA GLN A 297 -9.08 6.98 2.98
C GLN A 297 -9.74 6.54 4.30
N ALA A 298 -9.50 7.27 5.38
CA ALA A 298 -10.30 7.20 6.60
C ALA A 298 -11.56 8.07 6.42
N GLN A 299 -12.70 7.42 6.21
CA GLN A 299 -13.98 8.08 6.00
C GLN A 299 -14.65 8.34 7.34
N THR A 300 -15.12 9.56 7.57
CA THR A 300 -15.88 9.90 8.78
C THR A 300 -17.38 9.66 8.59
N ASP A 301 -18.15 9.69 9.67
CA ASP A 301 -19.62 9.73 9.61
C ASP A 301 -20.17 10.99 8.91
N THR A 302 -19.35 12.03 8.75
CA THR A 302 -19.68 13.21 7.93
C THR A 302 -19.17 12.97 6.50
N PRO A 303 -20.03 12.73 5.50
CA PRO A 303 -19.59 12.28 4.17
C PRO A 303 -18.63 13.22 3.44
N SER A 304 -18.64 14.51 3.77
CA SER A 304 -17.75 15.52 3.19
C SER A 304 -16.38 15.61 3.87
N VAL A 305 -16.15 14.86 4.94
CA VAL A 305 -14.90 14.88 5.71
C VAL A 305 -14.28 13.49 5.68
N SER A 306 -13.06 13.43 5.17
CA SER A 306 -12.25 12.22 5.10
C SER A 306 -10.78 12.58 5.08
N TYR A 307 -9.93 11.64 5.49
CA TYR A 307 -8.49 11.84 5.58
C TYR A 307 -7.77 10.79 4.75
N PHE A 308 -6.83 11.21 3.91
CA PHE A 308 -6.07 10.31 3.05
C PHE A 308 -4.68 10.09 3.62
N SER A 309 -4.24 8.84 3.66
CA SER A 309 -2.84 8.51 3.93
C SER A 309 -1.95 9.05 2.79
N PRO A 310 -0.68 9.34 3.08
CA PRO A 310 0.33 9.37 2.03
C PRO A 310 0.29 8.08 1.21
N PRO A 311 0.55 8.14 -0.11
CA PRO A 311 0.62 6.94 -0.93
C PRO A 311 1.88 6.15 -0.60
N ASP A 312 1.77 4.82 -0.53
CA ASP A 312 2.89 3.90 -0.38
C ASP A 312 2.83 2.79 -1.43
N SER A 313 3.93 2.09 -1.67
CA SER A 313 4.04 1.10 -2.74
C SER A 313 4.55 -0.24 -2.27
N GLY A 314 3.98 -1.31 -2.83
CA GLY A 314 4.45 -2.67 -2.65
C GLY A 314 4.35 -3.46 -3.95
N TYR A 315 4.87 -4.67 -3.92
CA TYR A 315 4.84 -5.58 -5.06
C TYR A 315 4.47 -6.97 -4.58
N SER A 316 3.90 -7.74 -5.49
CA SER A 316 3.71 -9.17 -5.35
C SER A 316 4.84 -9.90 -6.07
N LYS A 317 5.27 -11.08 -5.61
CA LYS A 317 6.44 -11.79 -6.18
C LYS A 317 6.32 -13.31 -6.11
N ASP A 318 5.54 -13.89 -7.01
CA ASP A 318 5.50 -15.35 -7.19
C ASP A 318 4.82 -15.78 -8.51
N ASN A 319 5.49 -15.67 -9.66
CA ASN A 319 4.97 -16.30 -10.89
C ASN A 319 5.94 -17.21 -11.62
N VAL A 320 5.62 -18.50 -11.59
CA VAL A 320 6.01 -19.43 -12.64
C VAL A 320 4.73 -19.90 -13.32
N ASN A 321 4.58 -19.62 -14.62
CA ASN A 321 3.43 -20.08 -15.41
C ASN A 321 3.36 -21.62 -15.37
N PRO A 322 2.15 -22.22 -15.40
CA PRO A 322 2.03 -23.67 -15.54
C PRO A 322 2.78 -24.14 -16.79
N ALA A 323 3.34 -25.36 -16.72
CA ALA A 323 4.03 -25.95 -17.85
C ALA A 323 3.06 -26.06 -19.05
N LYS A 324 3.54 -25.70 -20.24
CA LYS A 324 2.75 -25.85 -21.47
C LYS A 324 2.46 -27.31 -21.77
N THR A 325 1.32 -27.60 -22.38
CA THR A 325 0.95 -28.94 -22.86
C THR A 325 1.33 -29.15 -24.33
N GLN A 326 1.32 -30.42 -24.77
CA GLN A 326 1.38 -30.80 -26.18
C GLN A 326 -0.01 -31.15 -26.69
N VAL A 327 -0.34 -30.67 -27.89
CA VAL A 327 -1.63 -30.89 -28.55
C VAL A 327 -1.45 -31.82 -29.73
N SER A 328 -2.37 -32.76 -29.87
CA SER A 328 -2.48 -33.71 -30.99
C SER A 328 -3.85 -33.61 -31.65
N VAL A 329 -3.89 -33.85 -32.97
CA VAL A 329 -5.14 -33.98 -33.74
C VAL A 329 -5.40 -35.47 -33.97
N MET A 330 -6.54 -35.98 -33.48
CA MET A 330 -6.85 -37.42 -33.56
C MET A 330 -7.67 -37.79 -34.80
N ALA A 331 -8.57 -36.91 -35.25
CA ALA A 331 -9.39 -37.14 -36.45
C ALA A 331 -10.01 -35.85 -36.98
N ALA A 332 -9.96 -35.66 -38.31
CA ALA A 332 -10.76 -34.68 -39.04
C ALA A 332 -11.79 -35.44 -39.89
N GLY A 333 -13.08 -35.23 -39.60
CA GLY A 333 -14.18 -35.84 -40.36
C GLY A 333 -14.93 -34.76 -41.15
N SER A 334 -15.09 -34.95 -42.45
CA SER A 334 -15.99 -34.13 -43.27
C SER A 334 -16.77 -34.99 -44.26
N ALA A 335 -18.08 -34.76 -44.33
CA ALA A 335 -18.93 -35.23 -45.43
C ALA A 335 -19.17 -34.04 -46.36
N LYS A 336 -19.01 -34.26 -47.67
CA LYS A 336 -19.14 -33.22 -48.70
C LYS A 336 -20.48 -32.47 -48.57
N GLY A 337 -20.44 -31.19 -48.21
CA GLY A 337 -21.62 -30.33 -48.03
C GLY A 337 -22.23 -30.31 -46.62
N SER A 338 -21.54 -30.84 -45.60
CA SER A 338 -21.91 -30.78 -44.18
C SER A 338 -20.84 -30.03 -43.37
N VAL A 339 -21.20 -29.53 -42.19
CA VAL A 339 -20.26 -28.93 -41.24
C VAL A 339 -19.24 -29.99 -40.82
N GLY A 340 -17.93 -29.69 -40.93
CA GLY A 340 -16.87 -30.62 -40.58
C GLY A 340 -16.56 -30.55 -39.07
N THR A 341 -15.96 -31.62 -38.53
CA THR A 341 -15.56 -31.69 -37.12
C THR A 341 -14.11 -32.14 -36.99
N ILE A 342 -13.35 -31.40 -36.18
CA ILE A 342 -11.98 -31.75 -35.74
C ILE A 342 -12.02 -32.13 -34.27
N TRP A 343 -11.39 -33.27 -33.95
CA TRP A 343 -11.20 -33.74 -32.58
C TRP A 343 -9.77 -33.48 -32.12
N LEU A 344 -9.64 -32.58 -31.15
CA LEU A 344 -8.39 -32.23 -30.49
C LEU A 344 -8.25 -33.03 -29.20
N THR A 345 -7.04 -33.49 -28.91
CA THR A 345 -6.67 -34.10 -27.63
C THR A 345 -5.32 -33.58 -27.17
N TRP A 346 -5.10 -33.48 -25.87
CA TRP A 346 -3.82 -33.03 -25.30
C TRP A 346 -3.49 -33.80 -24.04
N ASP A 347 -2.19 -33.83 -23.72
CA ASP A 347 -1.71 -34.52 -22.53
C ASP A 347 -2.08 -33.75 -21.26
N GLN A 348 -2.42 -34.51 -20.21
CA GLN A 348 -2.57 -33.94 -18.88
C GLN A 348 -1.20 -33.47 -18.36
N VAL A 349 -1.10 -32.23 -17.89
CA VAL A 349 0.12 -31.72 -17.27
C VAL A 349 0.08 -32.09 -15.79
N SER A 350 0.95 -32.99 -15.33
CA SER A 350 0.86 -33.58 -13.99
C SER A 350 1.72 -32.93 -12.91
N THR A 351 2.33 -31.77 -13.19
CA THR A 351 3.25 -31.10 -12.25
C THR A 351 2.78 -29.68 -11.96
N GLY A 352 2.53 -29.41 -10.67
CA GLY A 352 2.59 -28.05 -10.13
C GLY A 352 3.97 -27.44 -10.40
N VAL A 353 4.04 -26.11 -10.44
CA VAL A 353 5.13 -25.36 -11.06
C VAL A 353 6.45 -25.37 -10.26
N ASP A 354 6.53 -26.21 -9.23
CA ASP A 354 7.66 -26.36 -8.31
C ASP A 354 8.01 -27.84 -8.00
N GLY A 355 7.32 -28.81 -8.60
CA GLY A 355 7.47 -30.23 -8.26
C GLY A 355 6.72 -30.69 -7.01
N SER A 356 5.80 -29.87 -6.47
CA SER A 356 4.88 -30.27 -5.41
C SER A 356 3.74 -31.19 -5.92
N SER A 357 3.15 -31.94 -4.99
CA SER A 357 2.12 -32.95 -5.22
C SER A 357 0.68 -32.46 -4.97
N GLU A 358 0.40 -31.18 -5.22
CA GLU A 358 -0.94 -30.58 -5.21
C GLU A 358 -1.58 -30.64 -6.61
N PRO A 359 -2.93 -30.66 -6.74
CA PRO A 359 -3.59 -31.18 -7.93
C PRO A 359 -3.34 -30.29 -9.14
N GLY A 360 -3.02 -30.93 -10.26
CA GLY A 360 -2.66 -30.30 -11.52
C GLY A 360 -3.74 -29.38 -12.13
N PRO A 361 -3.55 -28.96 -13.39
CA PRO A 361 -4.33 -27.91 -14.03
C PRO A 361 -5.83 -28.21 -14.03
N ILE A 362 -6.63 -27.17 -13.78
CA ILE A 362 -8.07 -27.29 -13.58
C ILE A 362 -8.83 -27.10 -14.90
N SER A 363 -8.23 -26.43 -15.90
CA SER A 363 -8.84 -26.26 -17.22
C SER A 363 -7.85 -25.93 -18.33
N TYR A 364 -8.34 -25.92 -19.56
CA TYR A 364 -7.61 -25.68 -20.79
C TYR A 364 -8.38 -24.69 -21.66
N ARG A 365 -7.68 -23.74 -22.28
CA ARG A 365 -8.26 -22.87 -23.31
C ARG A 365 -7.85 -23.35 -24.68
N VAL A 366 -8.83 -23.48 -25.56
CA VAL A 366 -8.62 -23.88 -26.95
C VAL A 366 -8.84 -22.66 -27.83
N TYR A 367 -7.86 -22.34 -28.65
CA TYR A 367 -7.92 -21.23 -29.60
C TYR A 367 -7.85 -21.72 -31.04
N CYS A 368 -8.43 -20.96 -31.96
CA CYS A 368 -8.41 -21.27 -33.38
C CYS A 368 -8.35 -20.03 -34.26
N ASP A 369 -7.46 -20.04 -35.25
CA ASP A 369 -7.33 -18.98 -36.25
C ASP A 369 -6.95 -19.57 -37.62
N GLU A 370 -7.05 -18.74 -38.67
CA GLU A 370 -6.59 -19.08 -40.03
C GLU A 370 -5.11 -18.75 -40.23
N ASP A 371 -4.53 -17.87 -39.40
CA ASP A 371 -3.09 -17.61 -39.36
C ASP A 371 -2.38 -18.61 -38.44
N PRO A 372 -1.41 -19.41 -38.90
CA PRO A 372 -0.66 -20.34 -38.03
C PRO A 372 0.18 -19.66 -36.93
N ASN A 373 0.43 -18.34 -37.02
CA ASN A 373 1.21 -17.58 -36.04
C ASN A 373 0.36 -16.62 -35.22
N PHE A 374 -0.94 -16.89 -35.10
CA PHE A 374 -1.86 -16.04 -34.36
C PHE A 374 -1.49 -15.92 -32.87
N THR A 375 -1.83 -14.77 -32.28
CA THR A 375 -1.76 -14.56 -30.84
C THR A 375 -3.09 -14.97 -30.21
N PRO A 376 -3.11 -15.90 -29.24
CA PRO A 376 -4.32 -16.23 -28.50
C PRO A 376 -4.92 -15.01 -27.80
N GLY A 377 -6.24 -14.94 -27.81
CA GLY A 377 -7.00 -13.91 -27.12
C GLY A 377 -8.51 -14.12 -27.23
N PRO A 378 -9.32 -13.20 -26.68
CA PRO A 378 -10.78 -13.36 -26.65
C PRO A 378 -11.43 -13.50 -28.03
N GLY A 379 -10.81 -12.98 -29.10
CA GLY A 379 -11.34 -13.02 -30.46
C GLY A 379 -11.22 -14.37 -31.16
N ASN A 380 -10.32 -15.25 -30.71
CA ASN A 380 -10.09 -16.58 -31.29
C ASN A 380 -10.21 -17.71 -30.25
N LEU A 381 -10.74 -17.39 -29.06
CA LEU A 381 -11.06 -18.37 -28.02
C LEU A 381 -12.29 -19.18 -28.42
N LEU A 382 -12.12 -20.49 -28.58
CA LEU A 382 -13.22 -21.41 -28.87
C LEU A 382 -13.92 -21.87 -27.58
N THR A 383 -13.14 -22.27 -26.58
CA THR A 383 -13.69 -22.79 -25.33
C THR A 383 -12.68 -22.74 -24.18
N THR A 384 -13.20 -22.83 -22.95
CA THR A 384 -12.45 -23.23 -21.76
C THR A 384 -13.06 -24.53 -21.25
N THR A 385 -12.26 -25.60 -21.10
CA THR A 385 -12.75 -26.92 -20.70
C THR A 385 -11.81 -27.60 -19.71
N ALA A 386 -12.36 -28.41 -18.80
CA ALA A 386 -11.57 -29.30 -17.94
C ALA A 386 -11.25 -30.64 -18.60
N ASP A 387 -11.92 -30.96 -19.71
CA ASP A 387 -11.69 -32.20 -20.46
C ASP A 387 -10.34 -32.15 -21.19
N LEU A 388 -9.72 -33.32 -21.41
CA LEU A 388 -8.49 -33.46 -22.19
C LEU A 388 -8.73 -33.53 -23.69
N SER A 389 -9.92 -33.11 -24.13
CA SER A 389 -10.33 -33.17 -25.52
C SER A 389 -11.39 -32.12 -25.84
N TYR A 390 -11.43 -31.69 -27.09
CA TYR A 390 -12.47 -30.80 -27.59
C TYR A 390 -12.82 -31.11 -29.04
N ALA A 391 -14.11 -31.11 -29.34
CA ALA A 391 -14.64 -31.29 -30.69
C ALA A 391 -15.06 -29.94 -31.25
N HIS A 392 -14.29 -29.43 -32.20
CA HIS A 392 -14.63 -28.18 -32.89
C HIS A 392 -15.37 -28.48 -34.20
N THR A 393 -16.53 -27.87 -34.38
CA THR A 393 -17.37 -28.03 -35.57
C THR A 393 -17.50 -26.69 -36.30
N ASP A 394 -17.07 -26.63 -37.55
CA ASP A 394 -17.01 -25.41 -38.36
C ASP A 394 -17.24 -25.76 -39.85
N ALA A 395 -17.90 -24.86 -40.58
CA ALA A 395 -18.23 -25.06 -41.99
C ALA A 395 -16.99 -25.02 -42.90
N ARG A 396 -15.89 -24.43 -42.40
CA ARG A 396 -14.59 -24.33 -43.08
C ARG A 396 -13.78 -25.62 -42.96
N ILE A 397 -14.09 -26.50 -42.01
CA ILE A 397 -13.40 -27.78 -41.86
C ILE A 397 -13.71 -28.69 -43.06
N GLY A 398 -12.68 -29.08 -43.79
CA GLY A 398 -12.75 -29.84 -45.04
C GLY A 398 -12.79 -28.98 -46.31
N ASP A 399 -12.74 -27.65 -46.18
CA ASP A 399 -12.62 -26.74 -47.32
C ASP A 399 -11.15 -26.62 -47.74
N PRO A 400 -10.75 -27.06 -48.95
CA PRO A 400 -9.38 -26.91 -49.42
C PRO A 400 -8.90 -25.44 -49.56
N ALA A 401 -9.79 -24.46 -49.45
CA ALA A 401 -9.47 -23.03 -49.47
C ALA A 401 -9.28 -22.41 -48.06
N ALA A 402 -9.61 -23.12 -46.98
CA ALA A 402 -9.47 -22.65 -45.61
C ALA A 402 -8.64 -23.64 -44.78
N ASN A 403 -7.71 -23.11 -43.98
CA ASN A 403 -6.95 -23.92 -43.02
C ASN A 403 -7.18 -23.32 -41.64
N LEU A 404 -7.55 -24.18 -40.68
CA LEU A 404 -7.66 -23.80 -39.28
C LEU A 404 -6.46 -24.35 -38.49
N TYR A 405 -5.90 -23.48 -37.65
CA TYR A 405 -4.80 -23.80 -36.75
C TYR A 405 -5.26 -23.65 -35.31
N TYR A 406 -4.81 -24.57 -34.46
CA TYR A 406 -5.20 -24.66 -33.07
C TYR A 406 -3.98 -24.61 -32.17
N VAL A 407 -4.15 -23.93 -31.04
CA VAL A 407 -3.27 -24.04 -29.88
C VAL A 407 -4.11 -24.23 -28.63
N VAL A 408 -3.51 -24.87 -27.63
CA VAL A 408 -4.10 -25.03 -26.31
C VAL A 408 -3.15 -24.44 -25.30
N THR A 409 -3.71 -23.74 -24.32
CA THR A 409 -3.00 -23.30 -23.13
C THR A 409 -3.60 -23.96 -21.91
N VAL A 410 -2.77 -24.10 -20.89
CA VAL A 410 -3.13 -24.71 -19.62
C VAL A 410 -3.50 -23.59 -18.65
N LEU A 411 -4.67 -23.73 -18.02
CA LEU A 411 -5.07 -22.92 -16.89
C LEU A 411 -4.91 -23.74 -15.61
N ASP A 412 -4.20 -23.18 -14.64
CA ASP A 412 -4.24 -23.73 -13.30
C ASP A 412 -5.53 -23.35 -12.56
N GLY A 413 -5.63 -23.75 -11.29
CA GLY A 413 -6.83 -23.53 -10.49
C GLY A 413 -7.12 -22.09 -10.09
N VAL A 414 -6.20 -21.18 -10.39
CA VAL A 414 -6.25 -19.77 -9.97
C VAL A 414 -6.30 -18.83 -11.19
N GLY A 415 -6.03 -19.35 -12.40
CA GLY A 415 -6.33 -18.70 -13.67
C GLY A 415 -5.11 -18.31 -14.51
N ASN A 416 -3.91 -18.70 -14.09
CA ASN A 416 -2.68 -18.48 -14.85
C ASN A 416 -2.66 -19.32 -16.12
N GLU A 417 -2.24 -18.69 -17.22
CA GLU A 417 -2.20 -19.31 -18.53
C GLU A 417 -0.76 -19.67 -18.94
N SER A 418 -0.53 -20.94 -19.29
CA SER A 418 0.77 -21.38 -19.79
C SER A 418 1.16 -20.66 -21.08
N ALA A 419 2.44 -20.77 -21.47
CA ALA A 419 2.79 -20.53 -22.87
C ALA A 419 1.96 -21.45 -23.79
N VAL A 420 1.77 -21.02 -25.05
CA VAL A 420 1.04 -21.81 -26.06
C VAL A 420 1.69 -23.17 -26.29
N SER A 421 0.86 -24.17 -26.55
CA SER A 421 1.29 -25.47 -27.05
C SER A 421 2.01 -25.37 -28.40
N ASN A 422 2.44 -26.50 -28.95
CA ASN A 422 2.66 -26.60 -30.39
C ASN A 422 1.37 -26.23 -31.16
N VAL A 423 1.54 -25.59 -32.32
CA VAL A 423 0.46 -25.31 -33.27
C VAL A 423 0.14 -26.59 -34.03
N VAL A 424 -1.13 -26.94 -34.14
CA VAL A 424 -1.63 -28.05 -34.99
C VAL A 424 -2.61 -27.51 -36.01
N GLY A 425 -2.70 -28.13 -37.19
CA GLY A 425 -3.64 -27.72 -38.24
C GLY A 425 -4.31 -28.90 -38.92
N GLU A 426 -5.39 -28.62 -39.66
CA GLU A 426 -6.21 -29.63 -40.35
C GLU A 426 -5.41 -30.55 -41.30
N PHE A 427 -4.29 -30.08 -41.85
CA PHE A 427 -3.53 -30.73 -42.91
C PHE A 427 -2.17 -31.31 -42.48
N ASP A 428 -2.03 -31.84 -41.27
CA ASP A 428 -0.89 -32.71 -40.96
C ASP A 428 -1.04 -34.09 -41.66
N LYS A 429 -0.91 -34.07 -43.00
CA LYS A 429 -1.01 -35.22 -43.91
C LYS A 429 0.14 -36.22 -43.76
N SER A 430 0.99 -36.09 -42.73
CA SER A 430 2.10 -37.01 -42.50
C SER A 430 1.70 -38.31 -41.76
N LEU A 431 0.46 -38.41 -41.26
CA LEU A 431 -0.02 -39.58 -40.50
C LEU A 431 -1.17 -40.39 -41.15
N ALA A 432 -1.62 -40.02 -42.35
CA ALA A 432 -2.72 -40.71 -43.06
C ALA A 432 -2.27 -41.54 -44.27
N SER A 433 -1.03 -42.05 -44.28
CA SER A 433 -0.51 -42.96 -45.33
C SER A 433 -0.10 -44.35 -44.79
N MET A 434 -0.81 -44.85 -43.78
CA MET A 434 -0.87 -46.28 -43.49
C MET A 434 -2.32 -46.74 -43.47
N GLU A 435 -2.86 -47.02 -44.66
CA GLU A 435 -3.45 -48.32 -45.06
C GLU A 435 -3.87 -48.29 -46.53
#